data_AF-A0A183AD84-F1
#
_entry.id   AF-A0A183AD84-F1
#
_cell.length_a   1.000
_cell.length_b   1.000
_cell.length_c   1.000
_cell.angle_alpha   90.00
_cell.angle_beta   90.00
_cell.angle_gamma   90.00
#
_symmetry.space_group_name_H-M   'P 1'
#
loop_
_entity.id
_entity.type
_entity.pdbx_description
1 polymer ?
#
loop_
_entity_poly.entity_id
_entity_poly.type
_entity_poly.pdbx_seq_one_letter_code
_entity_poly.pdbx_strand_id
1 'polypeptide(L)'
;MSDTNDYFMHFSSNSPVLGLTWRKLVFGICFFHAIILERKKYGPLGWNIGYDFNDSDRECALLNLDMFCQDSEVPWDALTYVTSEITYGGRVTDFWDQRCLRTILQRFFHPKTLEPMYKYSSSGLYYPPDEDLLQDFKEYVLNLPLNASPELFGMHENANLIQETNTLITTILGVQPRVGASETGKTSDDVVYDLAENILAKLPDRLNLESAKPEFFETDRKGRVDSLTTVMTQEVDRFNKLLKIVKDSMKELQRAIKGFVVMSEILEQIYTSFLHNQVPNMWANNAYPSLKPLSSWVKDLALRCDFINTWMTRGRPRSFWISGFFFPQGFLTGTLQNYARKYDYPIDHLSFEFTVLPHYRDQEAVSKAIAQLPFNHILEQDKAVEEPEDGVLVHGLFMDGFRWNDETMELADSILGEMLSPMPMLHMKPEMDYVPDPKKYIAPLYKTSARAGVLSTTGHSTNFIVEIGLPHSMTSDYWIEKGAALLSMRDD
;
A
#
# COMPACT_ATOMS: atom_id res chain seq x y z
N MET A 1 12.99 -22.70 -16.08
CA MET A 1 12.57 -22.82 -17.49
C MET A 1 13.07 -24.15 -18.08
N SER A 2 12.67 -25.31 -17.53
CA SER A 2 13.21 -26.61 -17.97
C SER A 2 12.23 -27.54 -18.70
N ASP A 3 10.96 -27.17 -18.86
CA ASP A 3 9.99 -27.99 -19.59
C ASP A 3 9.34 -27.21 -20.75
N THR A 4 10.14 -26.77 -21.72
CA THR A 4 9.68 -26.02 -22.90
C THR A 4 9.00 -26.87 -23.98
N ASN A 5 8.87 -28.19 -23.78
CA ASN A 5 8.25 -29.10 -24.76
C ASN A 5 6.72 -29.11 -24.73
N ASP A 6 6.08 -28.80 -23.60
CA ASP A 6 4.60 -28.72 -23.51
C ASP A 6 4.05 -27.35 -23.90
N TYR A 7 4.89 -26.33 -24.07
CA TYR A 7 4.45 -24.94 -24.32
C TYR A 7 3.80 -24.72 -25.69
N PHE A 8 3.96 -25.65 -26.64
CA PHE A 8 3.66 -25.40 -28.06
C PHE A 8 2.94 -26.55 -28.79
N MET A 9 2.31 -27.49 -28.09
CA MET A 9 1.53 -28.57 -28.75
C MET A 9 0.44 -28.04 -29.69
N HIS A 10 -0.14 -26.88 -29.39
CA HIS A 10 -1.16 -26.20 -30.19
C HIS A 10 -0.65 -25.54 -31.49
N PHE A 11 0.67 -25.40 -31.68
CA PHE A 11 1.22 -24.82 -32.92
C PHE A 11 1.09 -25.75 -34.14
N SER A 12 0.85 -27.04 -33.91
CA SER A 12 0.93 -28.11 -34.92
C SER A 12 -0.41 -28.52 -35.53
N SER A 13 -1.55 -28.07 -34.98
CA SER A 13 -2.86 -28.38 -35.53
C SER A 13 -3.21 -27.39 -36.64
N ASN A 14 -3.37 -27.91 -37.85
CA ASN A 14 -3.70 -27.14 -39.04
C ASN A 14 -5.04 -26.38 -38.88
N SER A 15 -4.93 -25.05 -38.88
CA SER A 15 -5.93 -23.96 -39.05
C SER A 15 -6.75 -23.52 -37.84
N PRO A 16 -6.76 -22.20 -37.59
CA PRO A 16 -7.97 -21.41 -37.87
C PRO A 16 -7.67 -20.29 -38.89
N VAL A 17 -8.73 -19.71 -39.44
CA VAL A 17 -8.80 -18.73 -40.55
C VAL A 17 -7.88 -17.48 -40.40
N LEU A 18 -7.24 -17.33 -39.24
CA LEU A 18 -6.43 -16.18 -38.81
C LEU A 18 -4.90 -16.34 -38.94
N GLY A 19 -4.37 -17.54 -39.23
CA GLY A 19 -2.95 -17.77 -39.60
C GLY A 19 -1.91 -17.12 -38.65
N LEU A 20 -1.20 -16.09 -39.15
CA LEU A 20 -0.19 -15.32 -38.41
C LEU A 20 -0.76 -14.57 -37.19
N THR A 21 -1.98 -14.06 -37.30
CA THR A 21 -2.70 -13.34 -36.22
C THR A 21 -2.90 -14.26 -35.03
N TRP A 22 -3.32 -15.50 -35.27
CA TRP A 22 -3.51 -16.51 -34.24
C TRP A 22 -2.21 -16.80 -33.47
N ARG A 23 -1.09 -16.96 -34.17
CA ARG A 23 0.23 -17.25 -33.57
C ARG A 23 0.73 -16.10 -32.70
N LYS A 24 0.52 -14.85 -33.14
CA LYS A 24 0.81 -13.65 -32.33
C LYS A 24 0.01 -13.63 -31.03
N LEU A 25 -1.26 -14.01 -31.07
CA LEU A 25 -2.11 -14.07 -29.89
C LEU A 25 -1.68 -15.17 -28.92
N VAL A 26 -1.35 -16.37 -29.44
CA VAL A 26 -0.78 -17.46 -28.62
C VAL A 26 0.51 -17.02 -27.94
N PHE A 27 1.41 -16.36 -28.68
CA PHE A 27 2.63 -15.81 -28.10
C PHE A 27 2.33 -14.75 -27.04
N GLY A 28 1.38 -13.85 -27.29
CA GLY A 28 0.94 -12.83 -26.34
C GLY A 28 0.40 -13.42 -25.03
N ILE A 29 -0.42 -14.47 -25.08
CA ILE A 29 -0.94 -15.16 -23.89
C ILE A 29 0.18 -15.88 -23.13
N CYS A 30 1.06 -16.60 -23.83
CA CYS A 30 2.19 -17.28 -23.20
C CYS A 30 3.14 -16.27 -22.53
N PHE A 31 3.40 -15.14 -23.18
CA PHE A 31 4.25 -14.09 -22.63
C PHE A 31 3.58 -13.40 -21.45
N PHE A 32 2.29 -13.08 -21.56
CA PHE A 32 1.47 -12.59 -20.44
C PHE A 32 1.55 -13.53 -19.23
N HIS A 33 1.40 -14.84 -19.44
CA HIS A 33 1.51 -15.84 -18.38
C HIS A 33 2.90 -15.84 -17.72
N ALA A 34 3.97 -15.72 -18.51
CA ALA A 34 5.33 -15.59 -17.97
C ALA A 34 5.50 -14.30 -17.13
N ILE A 35 4.97 -13.17 -17.62
CA ILE A 35 5.04 -11.88 -16.94
C ILE A 35 4.33 -11.91 -15.58
N ILE A 36 3.10 -12.43 -15.50
CA ILE A 36 2.36 -12.49 -14.23
C ILE A 36 3.05 -13.37 -13.18
N LEU A 37 3.71 -14.45 -13.62
CA LEU A 37 4.49 -15.35 -12.76
C LEU A 37 5.74 -14.67 -12.20
N GLU A 38 6.50 -13.98 -13.06
CA GLU A 38 7.71 -13.27 -12.62
C GLU A 38 7.39 -12.05 -11.77
N ARG A 39 6.26 -11.38 -12.04
CA ARG A 39 5.78 -10.23 -11.28
C ARG A 39 5.59 -10.55 -9.79
N LYS A 40 5.33 -11.81 -9.44
CA LYS A 40 5.26 -12.31 -8.05
C LYS A 40 6.55 -12.07 -7.25
N LYS A 41 7.71 -12.03 -7.92
CA LYS A 41 9.02 -11.82 -7.27
C LYS A 41 9.14 -10.43 -6.62
N TYR A 42 8.38 -9.44 -7.11
CA TYR A 42 8.41 -8.06 -6.61
C TYR A 42 7.46 -7.80 -5.43
N GLY A 43 6.88 -8.85 -4.85
CA GLY A 43 6.02 -8.73 -3.66
C GLY A 43 4.83 -7.78 -3.88
N PRO A 44 4.53 -6.88 -2.93
CA PRO A 44 3.37 -5.97 -3.00
C PRO A 44 3.36 -4.99 -4.18
N LEU A 45 4.51 -4.68 -4.79
CA LEU A 45 4.56 -3.87 -6.02
C LEU A 45 4.04 -4.67 -7.23
N GLY A 46 4.25 -5.99 -7.20
CA GLY A 46 3.76 -6.91 -8.21
C GLY A 46 2.28 -7.21 -8.04
N TRP A 47 1.96 -7.85 -6.93
CA TRP A 47 0.61 -8.25 -6.54
C TRP A 47 0.41 -7.94 -5.06
N ASN A 48 -0.72 -7.37 -4.68
CA ASN A 48 -1.03 -7.16 -3.27
C ASN A 48 -1.05 -8.51 -2.52
N ILE A 49 -1.63 -9.55 -3.14
CA ILE A 49 -1.65 -10.91 -2.62
C ILE A 49 -0.84 -11.82 -3.55
N GLY A 50 0.00 -12.69 -2.99
CA GLY A 50 0.78 -13.64 -3.77
C GLY A 50 -0.10 -14.77 -4.33
N TYR A 51 -0.57 -14.62 -5.57
CA TYR A 51 -1.32 -15.67 -6.27
C TYR A 51 -0.39 -16.73 -6.86
N ASP A 52 -0.90 -17.95 -6.94
CA ASP A 52 -0.28 -19.03 -7.70
C ASP A 52 -1.04 -19.19 -9.00
N PHE A 53 -0.40 -18.87 -10.12
CA PHE A 53 -0.92 -19.16 -11.46
C PHE A 53 -0.28 -20.45 -11.97
N ASN A 54 -1.08 -21.34 -12.57
CA ASN A 54 -0.63 -22.64 -13.04
C ASN A 54 -0.65 -22.74 -14.56
N ASP A 55 0.06 -23.73 -15.10
CA ASP A 55 0.03 -24.05 -16.53
C ASP A 55 -1.39 -24.42 -17.01
N SER A 56 -2.24 -24.99 -16.14
CA SER A 56 -3.64 -25.29 -16.46
C SER A 56 -4.46 -24.03 -16.79
N ASP A 57 -4.15 -22.88 -16.18
CA ASP A 57 -4.84 -21.62 -16.48
C ASP A 57 -4.47 -21.14 -17.89
N ARG A 58 -3.18 -21.29 -18.25
CA ARG A 58 -2.68 -21.00 -19.60
C ARG A 58 -3.33 -21.91 -20.64
N GLU A 59 -3.38 -23.22 -20.39
CA GLU A 59 -4.05 -24.17 -21.29
C GLU A 59 -5.53 -23.82 -21.47
N CYS A 60 -6.23 -23.48 -20.39
CA CYS A 60 -7.62 -23.03 -20.46
C CYS A 60 -7.77 -21.76 -21.30
N ALA A 61 -6.87 -20.78 -21.13
CA ALA A 61 -6.86 -19.55 -21.94
C ALA A 61 -6.64 -19.84 -23.43
N LEU A 62 -5.73 -20.76 -23.77
CA LEU A 62 -5.48 -21.17 -25.16
C LEU A 62 -6.67 -21.93 -25.77
N LEU A 63 -7.31 -22.82 -25.00
CA LEU A 63 -8.52 -23.53 -25.44
C LEU A 63 -9.69 -22.57 -25.67
N ASN A 64 -9.85 -21.57 -24.79
CA ASN A 64 -10.86 -20.52 -24.97
C ASN A 64 -10.57 -19.72 -26.25
N LEU A 65 -9.31 -19.36 -26.48
CA LEU A 65 -8.89 -18.70 -27.71
C LEU A 65 -9.27 -19.56 -28.93
N ASP A 66 -9.01 -20.88 -28.90
CA ASP A 66 -9.25 -21.80 -30.02
C ASP A 66 -10.76 -21.90 -30.32
N MET A 67 -11.57 -21.91 -29.27
CA MET A 67 -13.02 -21.98 -29.36
C MET A 67 -13.62 -20.69 -29.95
N PHE A 68 -13.17 -19.52 -29.51
CA PHE A 68 -13.72 -18.23 -29.95
C PHE A 68 -13.20 -17.75 -31.31
N CYS A 69 -12.02 -18.20 -31.75
CA CYS A 69 -11.45 -17.85 -33.06
C CYS A 69 -11.83 -18.81 -34.20
N GLN A 70 -12.89 -19.60 -34.04
CA GLN A 70 -13.47 -20.40 -35.13
C GLN A 70 -14.12 -19.52 -36.21
N ASP A 71 -14.65 -18.37 -35.80
CA ASP A 71 -15.19 -17.34 -36.70
C ASP A 71 -14.07 -16.37 -37.16
N SER A 72 -14.23 -15.77 -38.36
CA SER A 72 -13.19 -14.92 -38.98
C SER A 72 -12.91 -13.60 -38.23
N GLU A 73 -13.79 -13.21 -37.30
CA GLU A 73 -13.63 -12.01 -36.46
C GLU A 73 -13.28 -12.42 -35.03
N VAL A 74 -12.26 -11.76 -34.45
CA VAL A 74 -11.84 -12.00 -33.06
C VAL A 74 -12.75 -11.22 -32.11
N PRO A 75 -13.51 -11.88 -31.21
CA PRO A 75 -14.37 -11.19 -30.26
C PRO A 75 -13.54 -10.71 -29.06
N TRP A 76 -12.91 -9.54 -29.19
CA TRP A 76 -11.99 -8.98 -28.20
C TRP A 76 -12.62 -8.84 -26.81
N ASP A 77 -13.80 -8.24 -26.72
CA ASP A 77 -14.46 -8.01 -25.42
C ASP A 77 -14.74 -9.32 -24.69
N ALA A 78 -15.20 -10.35 -25.41
CA ALA A 78 -15.47 -11.66 -24.84
C ALA A 78 -14.18 -12.37 -24.40
N LEU A 79 -13.14 -12.35 -25.25
CA LEU A 79 -11.86 -13.01 -24.96
C LEU A 79 -11.11 -12.32 -23.82
N THR A 80 -11.09 -10.99 -23.79
CA THR A 80 -10.50 -10.22 -22.69
C THR A 80 -11.26 -10.49 -21.41
N TYR A 81 -12.60 -10.50 -21.43
CA TYR A 81 -13.41 -10.80 -20.25
C TYR A 81 -13.19 -12.23 -19.73
N VAL A 82 -13.25 -13.24 -20.60
CA VAL A 82 -13.05 -14.64 -20.21
C VAL A 82 -11.63 -14.85 -19.66
N THR A 83 -10.62 -14.29 -20.31
CA THR A 83 -9.23 -14.49 -19.88
C THR A 83 -8.92 -13.73 -18.59
N SER A 84 -9.31 -12.45 -18.48
CA SER A 84 -9.01 -11.62 -17.31
C SER A 84 -9.92 -11.89 -16.12
N GLU A 85 -11.24 -12.02 -16.29
CA GLU A 85 -12.20 -12.13 -15.18
C GLU A 85 -12.48 -13.59 -14.78
N ILE A 86 -12.49 -14.52 -15.74
CA ILE A 86 -12.87 -15.92 -15.46
C ILE A 86 -11.64 -16.81 -15.26
N THR A 87 -10.77 -16.91 -16.25
CA THR A 87 -9.65 -17.86 -16.23
C THR A 87 -8.58 -17.47 -15.21
N TYR A 88 -7.96 -16.29 -15.38
CA TYR A 88 -6.96 -15.81 -14.42
C TYR A 88 -7.62 -15.08 -13.24
N GLY A 89 -8.67 -14.30 -13.49
CA GLY A 89 -9.40 -13.55 -12.46
C GLY A 89 -10.11 -14.43 -11.44
N GLY A 90 -10.48 -15.66 -11.79
CA GLY A 90 -11.02 -16.62 -10.82
C GLY A 90 -10.07 -16.97 -9.66
N ARG A 91 -8.76 -16.70 -9.82
CA ARG A 91 -7.76 -16.84 -8.74
C ARG A 91 -7.51 -15.55 -7.97
N VAL A 92 -7.82 -14.40 -8.58
CA VAL A 92 -7.54 -13.08 -8.03
C VAL A 92 -8.73 -12.66 -7.17
N THR A 93 -8.45 -12.37 -5.90
CA THR A 93 -9.49 -12.04 -4.93
C THR A 93 -9.59 -10.56 -4.64
N ASP A 94 -8.49 -9.81 -4.81
CA ASP A 94 -8.46 -8.36 -4.59
C ASP A 94 -8.84 -7.58 -5.85
N PHE A 95 -9.67 -6.56 -5.68
CA PHE A 95 -10.16 -5.73 -6.79
C PHE A 95 -9.03 -4.96 -7.50
N TRP A 96 -8.03 -4.50 -6.74
CA TRP A 96 -6.90 -3.74 -7.30
C TRP A 96 -5.97 -4.63 -8.10
N ASP A 97 -5.73 -5.84 -7.62
CA ASP A 97 -5.00 -6.86 -8.38
C ASP A 97 -5.77 -7.24 -9.66
N GLN A 98 -7.10 -7.35 -9.60
CA GLN A 98 -7.92 -7.65 -10.78
C GLN A 98 -7.83 -6.55 -11.84
N ARG A 99 -7.87 -5.27 -11.41
CA ARG A 99 -7.63 -4.11 -12.27
C ARG A 99 -6.23 -4.15 -12.89
N CYS A 100 -5.21 -4.53 -12.12
CA CYS A 100 -3.84 -4.67 -12.60
C CYS A 100 -3.72 -5.78 -13.65
N LEU A 101 -4.26 -6.97 -13.37
CA LEU A 101 -4.29 -8.11 -14.28
C LEU A 101 -4.90 -7.74 -15.64
N ARG A 102 -6.06 -7.08 -15.62
CA ARG A 102 -6.74 -6.64 -16.85
C ARG A 102 -5.90 -5.66 -17.66
N THR A 103 -5.22 -4.72 -16.99
CA THR A 103 -4.36 -3.71 -17.63
C THR A 103 -3.15 -4.38 -18.30
N ILE A 104 -2.48 -5.28 -17.58
CA ILE A 104 -1.35 -6.05 -18.13
C ILE A 104 -1.83 -6.90 -19.33
N LEU A 105 -3.00 -7.54 -19.22
CA LEU A 105 -3.55 -8.31 -20.32
C LEU A 105 -3.78 -7.46 -21.57
N GLN A 106 -4.35 -6.25 -21.44
CA GLN A 106 -4.55 -5.34 -22.57
C GLN A 106 -3.24 -4.94 -23.27
N ARG A 107 -2.11 -4.96 -22.58
CA ARG A 107 -0.80 -4.67 -23.19
C ARG A 107 -0.34 -5.75 -24.16
N PHE A 108 -0.64 -7.01 -23.86
CA PHE A 108 -0.24 -8.18 -24.65
C PHE A 108 -1.36 -8.71 -25.57
N PHE A 109 -2.61 -8.42 -25.23
CA PHE A 109 -3.80 -8.97 -25.85
C PHE A 109 -4.83 -7.86 -26.10
N HIS A 110 -4.65 -7.14 -27.21
CA HIS A 110 -5.53 -6.06 -27.64
C HIS A 110 -5.42 -5.87 -29.17
N PRO A 111 -6.43 -5.33 -29.88
CA PRO A 111 -6.35 -5.11 -31.33
C PRO A 111 -5.07 -4.41 -31.81
N LYS A 112 -4.54 -3.51 -30.99
CA LYS A 112 -3.29 -2.75 -31.26
C LYS A 112 -2.04 -3.64 -31.33
N THR A 113 -2.04 -4.80 -30.69
CA THR A 113 -0.88 -5.71 -30.72
C THR A 113 -0.72 -6.42 -32.07
N LEU A 114 -1.73 -6.35 -32.93
CA LEU A 114 -1.70 -6.85 -34.30
C LEU A 114 -1.12 -5.84 -35.29
N GLU A 115 -0.93 -4.58 -34.89
CA GLU A 115 -0.34 -3.55 -35.74
C GLU A 115 1.14 -3.87 -36.04
N PRO A 116 1.60 -3.63 -37.28
CA PRO A 116 3.00 -3.86 -37.63
C PRO A 116 3.92 -2.93 -36.82
N MET A 117 5.02 -3.47 -36.28
CA MET A 117 5.96 -2.80 -35.36
C MET A 117 5.46 -2.50 -33.94
N TYR A 118 4.38 -3.12 -33.47
CA TYR A 118 4.01 -3.02 -32.06
C TYR A 118 5.10 -3.64 -31.16
N LYS A 119 5.52 -2.90 -30.14
CA LYS A 119 6.56 -3.31 -29.18
C LYS A 119 5.95 -3.39 -27.79
N TYR A 120 6.26 -4.46 -27.05
CA TYR A 120 5.75 -4.68 -25.70
C TYR A 120 6.47 -3.88 -24.62
N SER A 121 7.59 -3.22 -24.95
CA SER A 121 8.42 -2.43 -24.03
C SER A 121 8.99 -1.22 -24.78
N SER A 122 9.20 -0.10 -24.08
CA SER A 122 9.87 1.09 -24.61
C SER A 122 11.30 0.82 -25.11
N SER A 123 12.00 -0.17 -24.55
CA SER A 123 13.30 -0.68 -25.01
C SER A 123 13.26 -1.29 -26.41
N GLY A 124 12.09 -1.73 -26.87
CA GLY A 124 11.87 -2.31 -28.19
C GLY A 124 12.54 -3.67 -28.45
N LEU A 125 13.10 -4.28 -27.41
CA LEU A 125 13.66 -5.63 -27.44
C LEU A 125 12.57 -6.71 -27.48
N TYR A 126 11.43 -6.42 -26.87
CA TYR A 126 10.30 -7.34 -26.72
C TYR A 126 9.20 -7.00 -27.72
N TYR A 127 8.92 -7.91 -28.65
CA TYR A 127 7.88 -7.76 -29.67
C TYR A 127 7.30 -9.13 -30.04
N PRO A 128 6.06 -9.21 -30.58
CA PRO A 128 5.54 -10.45 -31.12
C PRO A 128 6.25 -10.76 -32.46
N PRO A 129 6.99 -11.88 -32.58
CA PRO A 129 7.62 -12.24 -33.84
C PRO A 129 6.58 -12.46 -34.95
N ASP A 130 6.91 -12.03 -36.17
CA ASP A 130 6.09 -12.21 -37.38
C ASP A 130 6.39 -13.56 -38.10
N GLU A 131 7.25 -14.39 -37.52
CA GLU A 131 7.77 -15.59 -38.18
C GLU A 131 6.81 -16.78 -38.13
N ASP A 132 6.93 -17.68 -39.11
CA ASP A 132 6.04 -18.83 -39.27
C ASP A 132 6.55 -20.13 -38.62
N LEU A 133 7.83 -20.22 -38.29
CA LEU A 133 8.42 -21.43 -37.72
C LEU A 133 8.52 -21.33 -36.21
N LEU A 134 8.08 -22.38 -35.51
CA LEU A 134 8.24 -22.51 -34.06
C LEU A 134 9.70 -22.39 -33.62
N GLN A 135 10.63 -22.81 -34.48
CA GLN A 135 12.06 -22.76 -34.21
C GLN A 135 12.58 -21.32 -34.11
N ASP A 136 12.04 -20.41 -34.92
CA ASP A 136 12.42 -19.00 -34.93
C ASP A 136 11.89 -18.29 -33.67
N PHE A 137 10.70 -18.67 -33.18
CA PHE A 137 10.21 -18.21 -31.86
C PHE A 137 11.11 -18.68 -30.71
N LYS A 138 11.60 -19.93 -30.77
CA LYS A 138 12.52 -20.46 -29.75
C LYS A 138 13.87 -19.75 -29.80
N GLU A 139 14.42 -19.51 -30.99
CA GLU A 139 15.66 -18.75 -31.15
C GLU A 139 15.53 -17.30 -30.69
N TYR A 140 14.38 -16.66 -30.97
CA TYR A 140 14.08 -15.33 -30.45
C TYR A 140 14.09 -15.31 -28.91
N VAL A 141 13.40 -16.25 -28.26
CA VAL A 141 13.38 -16.34 -26.78
C VAL A 141 14.77 -16.62 -26.21
N LEU A 142 15.59 -17.44 -26.87
CA LEU A 142 16.96 -17.73 -26.44
C LEU A 142 17.91 -16.53 -26.59
N ASN A 143 17.64 -15.62 -27.52
CA ASN A 143 18.41 -14.39 -27.71
C ASN A 143 18.04 -13.28 -26.71
N LEU A 144 16.98 -13.45 -25.91
CA LEU A 144 16.60 -12.48 -24.90
C LEU A 144 17.59 -12.48 -23.71
N PRO A 145 17.77 -11.34 -23.03
CA PRO A 145 18.60 -11.27 -21.83
C PRO A 145 18.11 -12.23 -20.74
N LEU A 146 19.04 -12.94 -20.09
CA LEU A 146 18.75 -13.82 -18.94
C LEU A 146 18.12 -13.05 -17.77
N ASN A 147 18.52 -11.79 -17.57
CA ASN A 147 17.93 -10.89 -16.58
C ASN A 147 17.03 -9.89 -17.30
N ALA A 148 15.72 -10.03 -17.15
CA ALA A 148 14.76 -9.09 -17.68
C ALA A 148 14.83 -7.75 -16.93
N SER A 149 14.70 -6.63 -17.64
CA SER A 149 14.62 -5.31 -17.03
C SER A 149 13.25 -5.11 -16.36
N PRO A 150 13.15 -4.33 -15.26
CA PRO A 150 11.88 -4.01 -14.59
C PRO A 150 10.84 -3.36 -15.50
N GLU A 151 11.32 -2.66 -16.53
CA GLU A 151 10.52 -2.05 -17.58
C GLU A 151 9.61 -3.07 -18.29
N LEU A 152 10.10 -4.31 -18.47
CA LEU A 152 9.31 -5.38 -19.07
C LEU A 152 8.06 -5.70 -18.23
N PHE A 153 8.17 -5.63 -16.91
CA PHE A 153 7.03 -5.86 -16.01
C PHE A 153 6.17 -4.60 -15.82
N GLY A 154 6.51 -3.50 -16.51
CA GLY A 154 5.88 -2.20 -16.36
C GLY A 154 6.28 -1.48 -15.06
N MET A 155 7.36 -1.90 -14.40
CA MET A 155 7.82 -1.37 -13.12
C MET A 155 8.99 -0.40 -13.26
N HIS A 156 9.16 0.44 -12.26
CA HIS A 156 10.35 1.29 -12.14
C HIS A 156 11.58 0.49 -11.70
N GLU A 157 12.79 0.94 -12.06
CA GLU A 157 14.05 0.26 -11.70
C GLU A 157 14.25 0.06 -10.19
N ASN A 158 13.63 0.93 -9.37
CA ASN A 158 13.64 0.82 -7.92
C ASN A 158 13.10 -0.52 -7.41
N ALA A 159 12.15 -1.14 -8.12
CA ALA A 159 11.58 -2.43 -7.71
C ALA A 159 12.65 -3.54 -7.64
N ASN A 160 13.61 -3.54 -8.58
CA ASN A 160 14.69 -4.51 -8.60
C ASN A 160 15.68 -4.28 -7.44
N LEU A 161 15.99 -3.01 -7.15
CA LEU A 161 16.86 -2.65 -6.04
C LEU A 161 16.30 -3.14 -4.71
N ILE A 162 14.99 -3.00 -4.48
CA ILE A 162 14.31 -3.48 -3.25
C ILE A 162 14.40 -5.00 -3.15
N GLN A 163 14.04 -5.71 -4.21
CA GLN A 163 13.98 -7.18 -4.21
C GLN A 163 15.36 -7.80 -3.91
N GLU A 164 16.40 -7.35 -4.62
CA GLU A 164 17.76 -7.84 -4.46
C GLU A 164 18.30 -7.53 -3.06
N THR A 165 18.07 -6.30 -2.57
CA THR A 165 18.52 -5.86 -1.24
C THR A 165 17.85 -6.68 -0.14
N ASN A 166 16.54 -6.90 -0.21
CA ASN A 166 15.81 -7.68 0.80
C ASN A 166 16.24 -9.15 0.81
N THR A 167 16.48 -9.74 -0.37
CA THR A 167 16.98 -11.12 -0.50
C THR A 167 18.37 -11.25 0.12
N LEU A 168 19.25 -10.28 -0.14
CA LEU A 168 20.59 -10.24 0.42
C LEU A 168 20.56 -10.07 1.94
N ILE A 169 19.81 -9.11 2.46
CA ILE A 169 19.71 -8.85 3.92
C ILE A 169 19.14 -10.07 4.65
N THR A 170 18.07 -10.67 4.12
CA THR A 170 17.46 -11.86 4.73
C THR A 170 18.43 -13.03 4.75
N THR A 171 19.19 -13.21 3.66
CA THR A 171 20.22 -14.26 3.58
C THR A 171 21.34 -14.02 4.60
N ILE A 172 21.82 -12.77 4.72
CA ILE A 172 22.86 -12.41 5.71
C ILE A 172 22.35 -12.67 7.13
N LEU A 173 21.14 -12.22 7.46
CA LEU A 173 20.51 -12.47 8.76
C LEU A 173 20.33 -13.96 9.03
N GLY A 174 20.04 -14.76 8.00
CA GLY A 174 19.93 -16.21 8.09
C GLY A 174 21.26 -16.92 8.36
N VAL A 175 22.36 -16.38 7.85
CA VAL A 175 23.73 -16.94 8.01
C VAL A 175 24.43 -16.40 9.26
N GLN A 176 24.00 -15.26 9.80
CA GLN A 176 24.62 -14.65 10.97
C GLN A 176 24.56 -15.60 12.18
N PRO A 177 25.70 -15.92 12.81
CA PRO A 177 25.72 -16.79 13.98
C PRO A 177 24.94 -16.15 15.13
N ARG A 178 23.89 -16.84 15.58
CA ARG A 178 22.98 -16.40 16.65
C ARG A 178 23.63 -16.31 18.03
N VAL A 179 24.87 -16.78 18.14
CA VAL A 179 25.69 -16.75 19.36
C VAL A 179 26.94 -15.91 19.08
N GLY A 180 26.74 -14.63 18.74
CA GLY A 180 27.79 -13.65 18.70
C GLY A 180 27.95 -13.05 20.10
N ALA A 181 29.10 -13.27 20.74
CA ALA A 181 29.43 -12.63 22.01
C ALA A 181 29.31 -11.10 21.87
N SER A 182 28.43 -10.49 22.66
CA SER A 182 28.33 -9.05 22.78
C SER A 182 29.65 -8.50 23.32
N GLU A 183 30.42 -7.78 22.51
CA GLU A 183 31.64 -7.07 22.94
C GLU A 183 31.37 -5.98 24.01
N THR A 184 30.11 -5.67 24.28
CA THR A 184 29.68 -4.61 25.21
C THR A 184 29.58 -5.03 26.67
N GLY A 185 29.84 -6.29 27.04
CA GLY A 185 29.85 -6.74 28.44
C GLY A 185 28.51 -6.64 29.18
N LYS A 186 27.44 -6.19 28.51
CA LYS A 186 26.06 -6.24 29.01
C LYS A 186 25.48 -7.62 28.73
N THR A 187 24.81 -8.20 29.72
CA THR A 187 24.05 -9.43 29.51
C THR A 187 22.83 -9.15 28.65
N SER A 188 22.29 -10.17 27.97
CA SER A 188 21.05 -10.03 27.20
C SER A 188 19.89 -9.50 28.06
N ASP A 189 19.89 -9.87 29.34
CA ASP A 189 18.93 -9.42 30.34
C ASP A 189 19.05 -7.91 30.62
N ASP A 190 20.27 -7.38 30.76
CA ASP A 190 20.49 -5.94 30.96
C ASP A 190 20.01 -5.13 29.75
N VAL A 191 20.26 -5.63 28.53
CA VAL A 191 19.83 -4.96 27.29
C VAL A 191 18.30 -4.89 27.20
N VAL A 192 17.61 -6.00 27.46
CA VAL A 192 16.14 -6.04 27.41
C VAL A 192 15.54 -5.20 28.54
N TYR A 193 16.16 -5.19 29.72
CA TYR A 193 15.72 -4.38 30.85
C TYR A 193 15.84 -2.88 30.55
N ASP A 194 16.99 -2.44 30.04
CA ASP A 194 17.24 -1.05 29.62
C ASP A 194 16.25 -0.63 28.52
N LEU A 195 15.96 -1.51 27.56
CA LEU A 195 15.01 -1.22 26.48
C LEU A 195 13.59 -1.06 27.03
N ALA A 196 13.16 -1.95 27.93
CA ALA A 196 11.86 -1.86 28.59
C ALA A 196 11.71 -0.56 29.40
N GLU A 197 12.77 -0.14 30.13
CA GLU A 197 12.77 1.11 30.89
C GLU A 197 12.66 2.33 29.96
N ASN A 198 13.41 2.35 28.85
CA ASN A 198 13.33 3.41 27.85
C ASN A 198 11.93 3.51 27.21
N ILE A 199 11.27 2.38 26.94
CA ILE A 199 9.91 2.34 26.40
C ILE A 199 8.92 2.90 27.41
N LEU A 200 9.03 2.49 28.68
CA LEU A 200 8.17 2.99 29.75
C LEU A 200 8.32 4.50 29.96
N ALA A 201 9.54 5.04 29.83
CA ALA A 201 9.83 6.46 29.98
C ALA A 201 9.31 7.32 28.80
N LYS A 202 9.35 6.78 27.57
CA LYS A 202 8.91 7.51 26.37
C LYS A 202 7.39 7.53 26.18
N LEU A 203 6.67 6.53 26.68
CA LEU A 203 5.23 6.41 26.47
C LEU A 203 4.43 7.13 27.56
N PRO A 204 3.40 7.94 27.20
CA PRO A 204 2.53 8.59 28.18
C PRO A 204 1.74 7.55 29.01
N ASP A 205 1.42 7.87 30.26
CA ASP A 205 0.69 6.97 31.16
C ASP A 205 -0.73 6.69 30.71
N ARG A 206 -1.51 7.75 30.46
CA ARG A 206 -2.86 7.68 29.88
C ARG A 206 -3.18 8.97 29.15
N LEU A 207 -3.90 8.84 28.06
CA LEU A 207 -4.56 9.98 27.40
C LEU A 207 -5.87 10.25 28.16
N ASN A 208 -5.88 11.30 28.98
CA ASN A 208 -7.03 11.65 29.81
C ASN A 208 -8.07 12.43 28.98
N LEU A 209 -9.26 11.87 28.83
CA LEU A 209 -10.38 12.54 28.16
C LEU A 209 -10.84 13.79 28.92
N GLU A 210 -10.57 13.88 30.23
CA GLU A 210 -10.91 15.02 31.08
C GLU A 210 -10.09 16.28 30.78
N SER A 211 -8.92 16.15 30.15
CA SER A 211 -8.13 17.31 29.70
C SER A 211 -8.57 17.86 28.34
N ALA A 212 -9.56 17.24 27.70
CA ALA A 212 -10.13 17.77 26.47
C ALA A 212 -10.94 19.04 26.76
N LYS A 213 -10.83 20.03 25.86
CA LYS A 213 -11.60 21.28 25.99
C LYS A 213 -13.11 20.97 26.08
N PRO A 214 -13.85 21.61 27.01
CA PRO A 214 -15.29 21.39 27.16
C PRO A 214 -16.09 21.74 25.90
N GLU A 215 -15.56 22.65 25.07
CA GLU A 215 -16.10 23.05 23.76
C GLU A 215 -16.32 21.86 22.81
N PHE A 216 -15.52 20.79 22.92
CA PHE A 216 -15.68 19.61 22.05
C PHE A 216 -16.92 18.78 22.39
N PHE A 217 -17.39 18.85 23.63
CA PHE A 217 -18.57 18.15 24.11
C PHE A 217 -19.83 19.03 24.06
N GLU A 218 -19.71 20.26 23.56
CA GLU A 218 -20.87 21.09 23.29
C GLU A 218 -21.72 20.43 22.20
N THR A 219 -23.03 20.40 22.46
CA THR A 219 -24.00 19.79 21.57
C THR A 219 -24.49 20.84 20.59
N ASP A 220 -24.53 20.49 19.30
CA ASP A 220 -25.10 21.34 18.26
C ASP A 220 -26.60 21.62 18.54
N ARG A 221 -27.22 22.54 17.78
CA ARG A 221 -28.65 22.92 17.84
C ARG A 221 -29.63 21.73 17.84
N LYS A 222 -29.19 20.55 17.36
CA LYS A 222 -29.94 19.27 17.34
C LYS A 222 -29.55 18.27 18.45
N GLY A 223 -28.79 18.69 19.48
CA GLY A 223 -28.38 17.84 20.62
C GLY A 223 -27.29 16.83 20.31
N ARG A 224 -26.52 17.01 19.23
CA ARG A 224 -25.52 16.05 18.73
C ARG A 224 -24.11 16.59 18.93
N VAL A 225 -23.20 15.72 19.38
CA VAL A 225 -21.76 16.01 19.45
C VAL A 225 -21.17 15.97 18.03
N ASP A 226 -20.16 16.79 17.78
CA ASP A 226 -19.36 16.73 16.55
C ASP A 226 -18.91 15.28 16.27
N SER A 227 -19.12 14.80 15.04
CA SER A 227 -18.72 13.45 14.65
C SER A 227 -17.20 13.25 14.79
N LEU A 228 -16.41 14.30 14.56
CA LEU A 228 -14.95 14.23 14.73
C LEU A 228 -14.54 14.10 16.20
N THR A 229 -15.26 14.75 17.13
CA THR A 229 -15.05 14.53 18.57
C THR A 229 -15.35 13.08 18.95
N THR A 230 -16.41 12.49 18.38
CA THR A 230 -16.77 11.09 18.64
C THR A 230 -15.65 10.15 18.16
N VAL A 231 -15.10 10.40 16.97
CA VAL A 231 -13.93 9.66 16.45
C VAL A 231 -12.75 9.82 17.40
N MET A 232 -12.43 11.04 17.83
CA MET A 232 -11.34 11.31 18.79
C MET A 232 -11.51 10.49 20.08
N THR A 233 -12.71 10.47 20.67
CA THR A 233 -12.96 9.70 21.91
C THR A 233 -12.76 8.20 21.70
N GLN A 234 -13.20 7.65 20.57
CA GLN A 234 -12.99 6.24 20.25
C GLN A 234 -11.51 5.90 20.02
N GLU A 235 -10.78 6.78 19.36
CA GLU A 235 -9.33 6.66 19.14
C GLU A 235 -8.57 6.66 20.47
N VAL A 236 -8.92 7.58 21.39
CA VAL A 236 -8.34 7.64 22.73
C VAL A 236 -8.56 6.34 23.52
N ASP A 237 -9.76 5.77 23.48
CA ASP A 237 -10.05 4.48 24.15
C ASP A 237 -9.20 3.34 23.57
N ARG A 238 -9.02 3.29 22.25
CA ARG A 238 -8.16 2.29 21.58
C ARG A 238 -6.68 2.46 21.97
N PHE A 239 -6.16 3.69 21.94
CA PHE A 239 -4.79 3.96 22.36
C PHE A 239 -4.58 3.66 23.85
N ASN A 240 -5.53 3.99 24.72
CA ASN A 240 -5.44 3.69 26.15
C ASN A 240 -5.43 2.18 26.42
N LYS A 241 -6.21 1.39 25.68
CA LYS A 241 -6.16 -0.09 25.76
C LYS A 241 -4.79 -0.62 25.33
N LEU A 242 -4.24 -0.13 24.22
CA LEU A 242 -2.91 -0.54 23.75
C LEU A 242 -1.80 -0.14 24.73
N LEU A 243 -1.80 1.12 25.20
CA LEU A 243 -0.83 1.62 26.19
C LEU A 243 -0.86 0.80 27.48
N LYS A 244 -2.05 0.38 27.94
CA LYS A 244 -2.18 -0.50 29.11
C LYS A 244 -1.49 -1.85 28.87
N ILE A 245 -1.75 -2.52 27.75
CA ILE A 245 -1.13 -3.81 27.41
C ILE A 245 0.39 -3.67 27.32
N VAL A 246 0.89 -2.65 26.64
CA VAL A 246 2.32 -2.38 26.51
C VAL A 246 2.96 -2.15 27.89
N LYS A 247 2.38 -1.28 28.73
CA LYS A 247 2.94 -0.98 30.05
C LYS A 247 2.87 -2.16 31.03
N ASP A 248 1.78 -2.91 31.05
CA ASP A 248 1.63 -4.06 31.92
C ASP A 248 2.63 -5.16 31.51
N SER A 249 2.74 -5.46 30.21
CA SER A 249 3.72 -6.44 29.71
C SER A 249 5.18 -6.04 29.97
N MET A 250 5.52 -4.76 29.86
CA MET A 250 6.88 -4.26 30.18
C MET A 250 7.21 -4.37 31.67
N LYS A 251 6.26 -4.06 32.56
CA LYS A 251 6.44 -4.22 34.01
C LYS A 251 6.58 -5.69 34.40
N GLU A 252 5.80 -6.56 33.79
CA GLU A 252 5.90 -8.01 34.02
C GLU A 252 7.24 -8.56 33.52
N LEU A 253 7.69 -8.14 32.34
CA LEU A 253 9.01 -8.52 31.81
C LEU A 253 10.15 -8.09 32.73
N GLN A 254 10.14 -6.84 33.21
CA GLN A 254 11.14 -6.35 34.18
C GLN A 254 11.13 -7.13 35.49
N ARG A 255 9.95 -7.56 35.97
CA ARG A 255 9.83 -8.39 37.17
C ARG A 255 10.29 -9.83 36.93
N ALA A 256 10.06 -10.37 35.74
CA ALA A 256 10.52 -11.70 35.34
C ALA A 256 12.04 -11.75 35.24
N ILE A 257 12.69 -10.75 34.62
CA ILE A 257 14.15 -10.64 34.53
C ILE A 257 14.80 -10.58 35.93
N LYS A 258 14.18 -9.85 36.87
CA LYS A 258 14.65 -9.79 38.27
C LYS A 258 14.34 -11.05 39.10
N GLY A 259 13.67 -12.05 38.53
CA GLY A 259 13.32 -13.30 39.22
C GLY A 259 12.12 -13.21 40.18
N PHE A 260 11.32 -12.13 40.11
CA PHE A 260 10.12 -11.97 40.95
C PHE A 260 8.87 -12.66 40.37
N VAL A 261 8.87 -12.94 39.06
CA VAL A 261 7.77 -13.57 38.33
C VAL A 261 8.36 -14.68 37.46
N VAL A 262 7.66 -15.80 37.33
CA VAL A 262 8.07 -16.90 36.46
C VAL A 262 7.93 -16.47 34.99
N MET A 263 8.96 -16.71 34.19
CA MET A 263 8.92 -16.45 32.75
C MET A 263 7.84 -17.32 32.11
N SER A 264 6.81 -16.69 31.54
CA SER A 264 5.77 -17.37 30.77
C SER A 264 6.17 -17.43 29.30
N GLU A 265 5.54 -18.31 28.52
CA GLU A 265 5.79 -18.41 27.07
C GLU A 265 5.57 -17.07 26.35
N ILE A 266 4.55 -16.29 26.77
CA ILE A 266 4.27 -14.96 26.19
C ILE A 266 5.41 -13.98 26.52
N LEU A 267 5.92 -13.99 27.76
CA LEU A 267 7.03 -13.12 28.15
C LEU A 267 8.34 -13.53 27.47
N GLU A 268 8.56 -14.82 27.26
CA GLU A 268 9.70 -15.35 26.51
C GLU A 268 9.65 -14.91 25.05
N GLN A 269 8.48 -14.98 24.40
CA GLN A 269 8.28 -14.45 23.05
C GLN A 269 8.55 -12.94 22.98
N ILE A 270 8.11 -12.16 23.97
CA ILE A 270 8.41 -10.72 24.05
C ILE A 270 9.92 -10.50 24.21
N TYR A 271 10.57 -11.25 25.09
CA TYR A 271 12.01 -11.19 25.31
C TYR A 271 12.80 -11.49 24.03
N THR A 272 12.48 -12.57 23.32
CA THR A 272 13.09 -12.92 22.03
C THR A 272 12.81 -11.86 20.96
N SER A 273 11.60 -11.31 20.91
CA SER A 273 11.26 -10.23 19.97
C SER A 273 12.08 -8.97 20.22
N PHE A 274 12.32 -8.62 21.49
CA PHE A 274 13.13 -7.48 21.89
C PHE A 274 14.59 -7.64 21.47
N LEU A 275 15.16 -8.84 21.63
CA LEU A 275 16.51 -9.15 21.15
C LEU A 275 16.65 -9.02 19.63
N HIS A 276 15.59 -9.34 18.88
CA HIS A 276 15.56 -9.18 17.42
C HIS A 276 15.05 -7.81 16.95
N ASN A 277 14.80 -6.85 17.86
CA ASN A 277 14.22 -5.53 17.55
C ASN A 277 12.89 -5.62 16.76
N GLN A 278 12.10 -6.66 17.01
CA GLN A 278 10.79 -6.91 16.41
C GLN A 278 9.68 -6.58 17.40
N VAL A 279 8.53 -6.12 16.89
CA VAL A 279 7.34 -5.86 17.70
C VAL A 279 6.71 -7.20 18.11
N PRO A 280 6.48 -7.46 19.41
CA PRO A 280 5.87 -8.71 19.85
C PRO A 280 4.46 -8.93 19.27
N ASN A 281 4.12 -10.17 18.95
CA ASN A 281 2.81 -10.55 18.40
C ASN A 281 1.63 -10.10 19.28
N MET A 282 1.79 -10.13 20.61
CA MET A 282 0.78 -9.64 21.56
C MET A 282 0.44 -8.17 21.33
N TRP A 283 1.43 -7.34 20.97
CA TRP A 283 1.20 -5.94 20.67
C TRP A 283 0.64 -5.78 19.27
N ALA A 284 1.21 -6.48 18.28
CA ALA A 284 0.76 -6.41 16.88
C ALA A 284 -0.73 -6.76 16.71
N ASN A 285 -1.24 -7.76 17.44
CA ASN A 285 -2.65 -8.16 17.38
C ASN A 285 -3.62 -7.10 17.94
N ASN A 286 -3.15 -6.28 18.89
CA ASN A 286 -3.93 -5.24 19.55
C ASN A 286 -3.61 -3.84 19.05
N ALA A 287 -2.63 -3.70 18.17
CA ALA A 287 -2.17 -2.45 17.59
C ALA A 287 -2.71 -2.25 16.17
N TYR A 288 -2.33 -1.11 15.59
CA TYR A 288 -2.50 -0.85 14.16
C TYR A 288 -1.49 -1.69 13.35
N PRO A 289 -1.84 -2.11 12.12
CA PRO A 289 -0.90 -2.79 11.22
C PRO A 289 0.35 -1.92 11.01
N SER A 290 1.53 -2.49 11.21
CA SER A 290 2.82 -1.80 11.05
C SER A 290 3.90 -2.80 10.70
N LEU A 291 4.83 -2.40 9.83
CA LEU A 291 6.02 -3.18 9.48
C LEU A 291 7.30 -2.61 10.11
N LYS A 292 7.17 -1.55 10.91
CA LYS A 292 8.28 -0.87 11.57
C LYS A 292 8.99 -1.76 12.59
N PRO A 293 10.32 -1.65 12.72
CA PRO A 293 11.06 -2.28 13.81
C PRO A 293 10.65 -1.68 15.16
N LEU A 294 10.88 -2.41 16.26
CA LEU A 294 10.43 -2.06 17.60
C LEU A 294 10.82 -0.63 17.99
N SER A 295 12.07 -0.23 17.74
CA SER A 295 12.56 1.11 18.07
C SER A 295 11.80 2.23 17.36
N SER A 296 11.50 2.05 16.06
CA SER A 296 10.74 3.03 15.27
C SER A 296 9.25 2.99 15.61
N TRP A 297 8.70 1.79 15.85
CA TRP A 297 7.32 1.60 16.27
C TRP A 297 6.99 2.33 17.59
N VAL A 298 7.89 2.27 18.58
CA VAL A 298 7.71 3.00 19.85
C VAL A 298 7.73 4.51 19.65
N LYS A 299 8.61 5.02 18.77
CA LYS A 299 8.66 6.44 18.43
C LYS A 299 7.37 6.88 17.72
N ASP A 300 6.89 6.07 16.79
CA ASP A 300 5.65 6.26 16.05
C ASP A 300 4.43 6.29 16.99
N LEU A 301 4.34 5.33 17.93
CA LEU A 301 3.29 5.28 18.93
C LEU A 301 3.30 6.53 19.84
N ALA A 302 4.47 7.00 20.24
CA ALA A 302 4.60 8.23 21.02
C ALA A 302 4.12 9.46 20.24
N LEU A 303 4.49 9.58 18.95
CA LEU A 303 4.03 10.66 18.07
C LEU A 303 2.50 10.63 17.86
N ARG A 304 1.90 9.44 17.73
CA ARG A 304 0.44 9.28 17.64
C ARG A 304 -0.26 9.75 18.90
N CYS A 305 0.25 9.35 20.06
CA CYS A 305 -0.31 9.79 21.34
C CYS A 305 -0.19 11.31 21.51
N ASP A 306 0.94 11.90 21.11
CA ASP A 306 1.16 13.34 21.15
C ASP A 306 0.21 14.10 20.18
N PHE A 307 -0.01 13.56 18.98
CA PHE A 307 -0.97 14.11 18.02
C PHE A 307 -2.39 14.16 18.59
N ILE A 308 -2.87 13.04 19.14
CA ILE A 308 -4.22 12.97 19.75
C ILE A 308 -4.29 13.86 21.01
N ASN A 309 -3.24 13.89 21.83
CA ASN A 309 -3.18 14.77 23.00
C ASN A 309 -3.22 16.26 22.63
N THR A 310 -2.50 16.64 21.57
CA THR A 310 -2.52 18.00 21.03
C THR A 310 -3.90 18.36 20.50
N TRP A 311 -4.56 17.43 19.80
CA TRP A 311 -5.94 17.63 19.33
C TRP A 311 -6.91 17.86 20.51
N MET A 312 -6.80 17.06 21.58
CA MET A 312 -7.64 17.23 22.78
C MET A 312 -7.39 18.57 23.50
N THR A 313 -6.13 18.94 23.68
CA THR A 313 -5.74 20.08 24.54
C THR A 313 -5.77 21.43 23.81
N ARG A 314 -5.33 21.48 22.55
CA ARG A 314 -5.19 22.73 21.79
C ARG A 314 -6.41 23.02 20.92
N GLY A 315 -7.15 22.01 20.49
CA GLY A 315 -8.26 22.18 19.57
C GLY A 315 -8.06 21.40 18.27
N ARG A 316 -9.01 21.53 17.34
CA ARG A 316 -8.95 20.87 16.03
C ARG A 316 -7.67 21.29 15.28
N PRO A 317 -6.82 20.33 14.84
CA PRO A 317 -5.64 20.67 14.06
C PRO A 317 -6.05 21.16 12.66
N ARG A 318 -5.26 22.07 12.07
CA ARG A 318 -5.49 22.56 10.70
C ARG A 318 -5.34 21.47 9.64
N SER A 319 -4.39 20.55 9.87
CA SER A 319 -4.17 19.38 9.03
C SER A 319 -4.10 18.14 9.91
N PHE A 320 -4.81 17.09 9.51
CA PHE A 320 -4.86 15.81 10.21
C PHE A 320 -3.79 14.86 9.69
N TRP A 321 -3.08 14.22 10.61
CA TRP A 321 -2.12 13.18 10.28
C TRP A 321 -2.88 11.85 10.09
N ILE A 322 -3.14 11.45 8.85
CA ILE A 322 -4.00 10.29 8.57
C ILE A 322 -3.40 8.98 9.09
N SER A 323 -2.08 8.84 9.01
CA SER A 323 -1.41 7.69 9.59
C SER A 323 -1.34 7.75 11.09
N GLY A 324 -1.68 8.87 11.73
CA GLY A 324 -1.76 8.97 13.18
C GLY A 324 -2.92 8.18 13.80
N PHE A 325 -4.00 7.97 13.05
CA PHE A 325 -5.21 7.29 13.53
C PHE A 325 -5.03 5.77 13.62
N PHE A 326 -5.66 5.17 14.63
CA PHE A 326 -5.82 3.73 14.75
C PHE A 326 -6.81 3.20 13.69
N PHE A 327 -7.90 3.94 13.46
CA PHE A 327 -8.92 3.60 12.46
C PHE A 327 -9.24 4.79 11.52
N PRO A 328 -8.42 5.01 10.46
CA PRO A 328 -8.59 6.11 9.51
C PRO A 328 -9.96 6.15 8.83
N GLN A 329 -10.57 4.99 8.55
CA GLN A 329 -11.91 4.90 7.96
C GLN A 329 -12.98 5.58 8.84
N GLY A 330 -12.85 5.49 10.16
CA GLY A 330 -13.75 6.17 11.09
C GLY A 330 -13.64 7.69 10.99
N PHE A 331 -12.42 8.20 10.79
CA PHE A 331 -12.16 9.62 10.55
C PHE A 331 -12.78 10.09 9.21
N LEU A 332 -12.67 9.29 8.14
CA LEU A 332 -13.29 9.60 6.86
C LEU A 332 -14.82 9.70 6.98
N THR A 333 -15.45 8.67 7.57
CA THR A 333 -16.90 8.68 7.82
C THR A 333 -17.32 9.83 8.74
N GLY A 334 -16.52 10.13 9.77
CA GLY A 334 -16.77 11.27 10.66
C GLY A 334 -16.77 12.61 9.91
N THR A 335 -15.87 12.77 8.94
CA THR A 335 -15.80 13.96 8.08
C THR A 335 -17.02 14.05 7.16
N LEU A 336 -17.41 12.95 6.51
CA LEU A 336 -18.63 12.90 5.68
C LEU A 336 -19.88 13.21 6.49
N GLN A 337 -19.99 12.67 7.71
CA GLN A 337 -21.11 12.93 8.61
C GLN A 337 -21.21 14.42 8.99
N ASN A 338 -20.09 15.08 9.26
CA ASN A 338 -20.09 16.51 9.57
C ASN A 338 -20.57 17.35 8.39
N TYR A 339 -20.10 17.03 7.19
CA TYR A 339 -20.54 17.72 5.97
C TYR A 339 -22.03 17.48 5.70
N ALA A 340 -22.47 16.22 5.78
CA ALA A 340 -23.88 15.82 5.67
C ALA A 340 -24.76 16.57 6.67
N ARG A 341 -24.31 16.77 7.91
CA ARG A 341 -25.05 17.50 8.95
C ARG A 341 -25.06 19.01 8.73
N LYS A 342 -23.97 19.59 8.20
CA LYS A 342 -23.85 21.03 7.90
C LYS A 342 -24.80 21.44 6.78
N TYR A 343 -24.95 20.59 5.76
CA TYR A 343 -25.77 20.85 4.57
C TYR A 343 -27.10 20.07 4.52
N ASP A 344 -27.40 19.26 5.54
CA ASP A 344 -28.55 18.34 5.61
C ASP A 344 -28.68 17.41 4.36
N TYR A 345 -27.54 16.92 3.84
CA TYR A 345 -27.47 15.96 2.73
C TYR A 345 -27.44 14.49 3.20
N PRO A 346 -27.92 13.53 2.36
CA PRO A 346 -27.78 12.10 2.65
C PRO A 346 -26.31 11.68 2.55
N ILE A 347 -25.82 10.92 3.54
CA ILE A 347 -24.41 10.50 3.60
C ILE A 347 -24.01 9.55 2.46
N ASP A 348 -24.95 8.73 1.98
CA ASP A 348 -24.68 7.68 0.99
C ASP A 348 -24.32 8.23 -0.39
N HIS A 349 -24.69 9.48 -0.68
CA HIS A 349 -24.37 10.18 -1.93
C HIS A 349 -23.10 11.04 -1.83
N LEU A 350 -22.45 11.08 -0.67
CA LEU A 350 -21.24 11.89 -0.49
C LEU A 350 -20.00 11.06 -0.79
N SER A 351 -19.14 11.62 -1.62
CA SER A 351 -17.81 11.09 -1.94
C SER A 351 -16.77 12.20 -1.80
N PHE A 352 -15.49 11.84 -1.73
CA PHE A 352 -14.42 12.81 -1.56
C PHE A 352 -13.86 13.25 -2.91
N GLU A 353 -13.86 14.57 -3.14
CA GLU A 353 -12.98 15.21 -4.10
C GLU A 353 -11.63 15.49 -3.43
N PHE A 354 -10.56 15.19 -4.16
CA PHE A 354 -9.19 15.34 -3.68
C PHE A 354 -8.48 16.43 -4.47
N THR A 355 -7.91 17.41 -3.76
CA THR A 355 -7.07 18.46 -4.33
C THR A 355 -5.73 18.49 -3.61
N VAL A 356 -4.63 18.40 -4.36
CA VAL A 356 -3.28 18.45 -3.81
C VAL A 356 -2.85 19.92 -3.64
N LEU A 357 -2.32 20.26 -2.47
CA LEU A 357 -1.78 21.58 -2.14
C LEU A 357 -0.25 21.50 -2.08
N PRO A 358 0.50 22.47 -2.64
CA PRO A 358 1.97 22.44 -2.71
C PRO A 358 2.62 22.81 -1.35
N HIS A 359 2.21 22.13 -0.29
CA HIS A 359 2.70 22.31 1.07
C HIS A 359 3.04 20.96 1.68
N TYR A 360 4.32 20.76 2.01
CA TYR A 360 4.80 19.57 2.69
C TYR A 360 4.75 19.78 4.20
N ARG A 361 4.26 18.78 4.93
CA ARG A 361 4.17 18.80 6.39
C ARG A 361 4.64 17.49 6.97
N ASP A 362 5.70 17.56 7.78
CA ASP A 362 6.21 16.43 8.57
C ASP A 362 5.69 16.52 10.00
N GLN A 363 5.06 15.44 10.47
CA GLN A 363 4.48 15.36 11.80
C GLN A 363 5.53 15.43 12.91
N GLU A 364 6.75 14.91 12.72
CA GLU A 364 7.78 14.98 13.75
C GLU A 364 8.27 16.43 13.97
N ALA A 365 8.43 17.18 12.88
CA ALA A 365 8.73 18.61 12.94
C ALA A 365 7.60 19.40 13.58
N VAL A 366 6.35 19.06 13.27
CA VAL A 366 5.16 19.69 13.87
C VAL A 366 5.07 19.41 15.36
N SER A 367 5.24 18.16 15.80
CA SER A 367 5.23 17.80 17.23
C SER A 367 6.31 18.54 18.02
N LYS A 368 7.55 18.62 17.48
CA LYS A 368 8.64 19.39 18.11
C LYS A 368 8.35 20.89 18.15
N ALA A 369 7.82 21.46 17.07
CA ALA A 369 7.45 22.87 17.01
C ALA A 369 6.30 23.19 17.99
N ILE A 370 5.28 22.33 18.05
CA ILE A 370 4.16 22.43 18.99
C ILE A 370 4.66 22.36 20.43
N ALA A 371 5.59 21.45 20.75
CA ALA A 371 6.19 21.31 22.08
C ALA A 371 7.00 22.56 22.50
N GLN A 372 7.61 23.27 21.55
CA GLN A 372 8.34 24.51 21.81
C GLN A 372 7.46 25.77 21.84
N LEU A 373 6.25 25.71 21.25
CA LEU A 373 5.32 26.84 21.17
C LEU A 373 4.48 26.99 22.45
N PRO A 374 4.27 28.22 22.94
CA PRO A 374 3.35 28.48 24.04
C PRO A 374 1.90 28.11 23.65
N PHE A 375 1.11 27.72 24.65
CA PHE A 375 -0.22 27.08 24.54
C PHE A 375 -1.25 27.82 23.63
N ASN A 376 -1.03 29.09 23.32
CA ASN A 376 -1.92 29.95 22.52
C ASN A 376 -1.31 30.45 21.19
N HIS A 377 -0.20 29.90 20.69
CA HIS A 377 0.39 30.31 19.42
C HIS A 377 0.20 29.26 18.31
N ILE A 378 -0.30 29.73 17.17
CA ILE A 378 -0.47 28.98 15.92
C ILE A 378 0.90 28.85 15.24
N LEU A 379 1.24 27.68 14.68
CA LEU A 379 2.50 27.52 13.93
C LEU A 379 2.56 28.54 12.78
N GLU A 380 3.76 29.04 12.45
CA GLU A 380 3.93 29.88 11.25
C GLU A 380 3.57 29.12 9.97
N GLN A 381 3.84 27.81 9.92
CA GLN A 381 3.39 26.92 8.85
C GLN A 381 1.87 26.78 8.79
N ASP A 382 1.19 26.88 9.94
CA ASP A 382 -0.27 26.87 10.00
C ASP A 382 -0.84 28.20 9.48
N LYS A 383 -0.17 29.34 9.71
CA LYS A 383 -0.61 30.66 9.18
C LYS A 383 -0.59 30.76 7.65
N ALA A 384 0.29 30.02 6.99
CA ALA A 384 0.39 29.98 5.54
C ALA A 384 -0.73 29.18 4.86
N VAL A 385 -1.44 28.34 5.63
CA VAL A 385 -2.50 27.46 5.13
C VAL A 385 -3.86 28.01 5.56
N GLU A 386 -4.68 28.41 4.59
CA GLU A 386 -6.06 28.84 4.84
C GLU A 386 -6.89 27.66 5.36
N GLU A 387 -7.73 27.92 6.37
CA GLU A 387 -8.67 26.91 6.86
C GLU A 387 -9.77 26.72 5.81
N PRO A 388 -9.94 25.51 5.24
CA PRO A 388 -10.96 25.31 4.22
C PRO A 388 -12.35 25.42 4.85
N GLU A 389 -13.27 26.13 4.18
CA GLU A 389 -14.66 26.26 4.63
C GLU A 389 -15.37 24.90 4.72
N ASP A 390 -15.00 23.98 3.83
CA ASP A 390 -15.51 22.62 3.75
C ASP A 390 -14.40 21.58 3.54
N GLY A 391 -14.54 20.46 4.25
CA GLY A 391 -13.60 19.34 4.20
C GLY A 391 -12.51 19.39 5.25
N VAL A 392 -11.47 18.60 5.03
CA VAL A 392 -10.32 18.45 5.93
C VAL A 392 -9.02 18.43 5.13
N LEU A 393 -7.97 18.99 5.70
CA LEU A 393 -6.62 18.84 5.18
C LEU A 393 -5.97 17.63 5.82
N VAL A 394 -5.25 16.85 5.02
CA VAL A 394 -4.57 15.62 5.43
C VAL A 394 -3.11 15.67 5.03
N HIS A 395 -2.22 15.20 5.91
CA HIS A 395 -0.79 15.06 5.62
C HIS A 395 -0.23 13.72 6.15
N GLY A 396 1.03 13.45 5.81
CA GLY A 396 1.74 12.22 6.19
C GLY A 396 1.44 11.04 5.27
N LEU A 397 1.24 11.32 3.98
CA LEU A 397 1.10 10.32 2.92
C LEU A 397 2.44 10.17 2.19
N PHE A 398 2.71 8.96 1.71
CA PHE A 398 3.87 8.61 0.92
C PHE A 398 3.43 8.00 -0.42
N MET A 399 4.16 8.30 -1.48
CA MET A 399 3.93 7.77 -2.82
C MET A 399 4.91 6.64 -3.09
N ASP A 400 4.38 5.51 -3.53
CA ASP A 400 5.13 4.30 -3.86
C ASP A 400 4.97 4.00 -5.35
N GLY A 401 6.08 3.97 -6.09
CA GLY A 401 6.11 3.79 -7.55
C GLY A 401 5.92 5.05 -8.39
N PHE A 402 5.72 6.21 -7.76
CA PHE A 402 5.64 7.53 -8.42
C PHE A 402 6.04 8.67 -7.46
N ARG A 403 6.14 9.89 -7.99
CA ARG A 403 6.34 11.12 -7.23
C ARG A 403 5.36 12.21 -7.66
N TRP A 404 5.24 13.23 -6.82
CA TRP A 404 4.55 14.46 -7.16
C TRP A 404 5.54 15.45 -7.76
N ASN A 405 5.16 16.12 -8.86
CA ASN A 405 5.92 17.24 -9.38
C ASN A 405 5.22 18.56 -9.01
N ASP A 406 5.87 19.35 -8.14
CA ASP A 406 5.34 20.63 -7.67
C ASP A 406 5.25 21.70 -8.78
N GLU A 407 6.05 21.59 -9.85
CA GLU A 407 6.03 22.56 -10.96
C GLU A 407 4.84 22.33 -11.91
N THR A 408 4.56 21.06 -12.23
CA THR A 408 3.48 20.69 -13.16
C THR A 408 2.17 20.36 -12.45
N MET A 409 2.19 20.17 -11.12
CA MET A 409 1.04 19.73 -10.32
C MET A 409 0.43 18.42 -10.83
N GLU A 410 1.29 17.49 -11.26
CA GLU A 410 0.93 16.20 -11.85
C GLU A 410 1.86 15.08 -11.36
N LEU A 411 1.42 13.83 -11.53
CA LEU A 411 2.26 12.66 -11.28
C LEU A 411 3.46 12.60 -12.21
N ALA A 412 4.61 12.25 -11.64
CA ALA A 412 5.86 11.99 -12.33
C ALA A 412 6.51 10.69 -11.84
N ASP A 413 7.47 10.19 -12.62
CA ASP A 413 8.20 8.98 -12.26
C ASP A 413 9.10 9.18 -11.05
N SER A 414 9.21 8.14 -10.21
CA SER A 414 10.12 8.12 -9.06
C SER A 414 11.58 8.32 -9.49
N ILE A 415 12.37 8.93 -8.60
CA ILE A 415 13.82 9.06 -8.82
C ILE A 415 14.49 7.74 -8.45
N LEU A 416 15.54 7.35 -9.19
CA LEU A 416 16.33 6.17 -8.87
C LEU A 416 16.93 6.31 -7.45
N GLY A 417 16.69 5.30 -6.61
CA GLY A 417 17.13 5.28 -5.21
C GLY A 417 16.19 5.93 -4.21
N GLU A 418 15.17 6.66 -4.66
CA GLU A 418 14.09 7.16 -3.79
C GLU A 418 12.88 6.21 -3.86
N MET A 419 12.73 5.39 -2.82
CA MET A 419 11.69 4.36 -2.80
C MET A 419 10.29 4.94 -2.51
N LEU A 420 10.21 5.80 -1.49
CA LEU A 420 8.96 6.39 -1.00
C LEU A 420 9.12 7.90 -0.95
N SER A 421 8.48 8.60 -1.88
CA SER A 421 8.45 10.06 -1.92
C SER A 421 7.35 10.60 -1.01
N PRO A 422 7.59 11.64 -0.20
CA PRO A 422 6.54 12.27 0.60
C PRO A 422 5.52 12.94 -0.32
N MET A 423 4.24 12.81 -0.01
CA MET A 423 3.17 13.51 -0.72
C MET A 423 2.91 14.88 -0.06
N PRO A 424 2.63 15.93 -0.85
CA PRO A 424 2.12 17.18 -0.31
C PRO A 424 0.78 17.02 0.42
N MET A 425 0.36 18.07 1.12
CA MET A 425 -0.90 18.10 1.82
C MET A 425 -2.08 17.92 0.87
N LEU A 426 -3.04 17.10 1.29
CA LEU A 426 -4.22 16.75 0.52
C LEU A 426 -5.45 17.40 1.12
N HIS A 427 -6.19 18.18 0.35
CA HIS A 427 -7.50 18.66 0.72
C HIS A 427 -8.55 17.61 0.32
N MET A 428 -9.23 17.08 1.32
CA MET A 428 -10.34 16.14 1.16
C MET A 428 -11.65 16.89 1.34
N LYS A 429 -12.32 17.18 0.24
CA LYS A 429 -13.61 17.90 0.23
C LYS A 429 -14.74 16.91 -0.08
N PRO A 430 -15.73 16.75 0.81
CA PRO A 430 -16.93 15.99 0.49
C PRO A 430 -17.74 16.71 -0.59
N GLU A 431 -18.19 15.97 -1.60
CA GLU A 431 -19.05 16.45 -2.67
C GLU A 431 -20.18 15.43 -2.93
N MET A 432 -21.35 15.94 -3.31
CA MET A 432 -22.53 15.13 -3.58
C MET A 432 -22.49 14.59 -5.01
N ASP A 433 -22.73 13.29 -5.17
CA ASP A 433 -22.74 12.58 -6.45
C ASP A 433 -21.45 12.81 -7.26
N TYR A 434 -20.30 12.84 -6.58
CA TYR A 434 -19.00 12.99 -7.23
C TYR A 434 -18.75 11.81 -8.18
N VAL A 435 -18.54 12.15 -9.45
CA VAL A 435 -18.10 11.20 -10.47
C VAL A 435 -16.60 11.38 -10.67
N PRO A 436 -15.78 10.36 -10.42
CA PRO A 436 -14.35 10.42 -10.67
C PRO A 436 -14.08 10.82 -12.13
N ASP A 437 -13.31 11.88 -12.33
CA ASP A 437 -12.91 12.30 -13.67
C ASP A 437 -12.04 11.19 -14.31
N PRO A 438 -12.41 10.66 -15.50
CA PRO A 438 -11.64 9.62 -16.18
C PRO A 438 -10.21 10.05 -16.55
N LYS A 439 -9.89 11.35 -16.48
CA LYS A 439 -8.54 11.88 -16.69
C LYS A 439 -7.65 11.86 -15.44
N LYS A 440 -8.21 11.52 -14.27
CA LYS A 440 -7.45 11.41 -13.02
C LYS A 440 -7.11 9.94 -12.77
N TYR A 441 -5.88 9.69 -12.36
CA TYR A 441 -5.44 8.37 -11.92
C TYR A 441 -6.07 8.09 -10.56
N ILE A 442 -6.84 7.01 -10.46
CA ILE A 442 -7.37 6.56 -9.18
C ILE A 442 -6.29 5.72 -8.50
N ALA A 443 -5.58 6.34 -7.55
CA ALA A 443 -4.54 5.74 -6.73
C ALA A 443 -5.14 5.13 -5.44
N PRO A 444 -4.90 3.84 -5.15
CA PRO A 444 -5.33 3.26 -3.88
C PRO A 444 -4.42 3.73 -2.73
N LEU A 445 -5.04 4.13 -1.61
CA LEU A 445 -4.33 4.42 -0.35
C LEU A 445 -4.38 3.21 0.60
N TYR A 446 -3.21 2.73 1.00
CA TYR A 446 -3.04 1.67 1.99
C TYR A 446 -2.46 2.18 3.31
N LYS A 447 -2.68 1.45 4.40
CA LYS A 447 -2.04 1.74 5.68
C LYS A 447 -0.54 1.43 5.59
N THR A 448 -0.17 0.21 5.22
CA THR A 448 1.21 -0.31 5.14
C THR A 448 1.62 -0.68 3.72
N SER A 449 2.94 -0.79 3.47
CA SER A 449 3.51 -1.24 2.19
C SER A 449 3.19 -2.71 1.85
N ALA A 450 2.70 -3.51 2.81
CA ALA A 450 2.26 -4.87 2.53
C ALA A 450 1.06 -4.91 1.57
N ARG A 451 0.24 -3.84 1.52
CA ARG A 451 -1.00 -3.66 0.71
C ARG A 451 -2.10 -4.72 0.91
N ALA A 452 -1.76 -5.90 1.38
CA ALA A 452 -2.68 -6.96 1.80
C ALA A 452 -3.10 -6.83 3.28
N GLY A 453 -4.24 -7.44 3.59
CA GLY A 453 -4.88 -7.49 4.90
C GLY A 453 -6.00 -8.51 4.89
N VAL A 454 -6.75 -8.62 6.00
CA VAL A 454 -7.95 -9.48 6.05
C VAL A 454 -9.02 -8.86 5.17
N LEU A 455 -9.64 -9.63 4.27
CA LEU A 455 -10.74 -9.15 3.45
C LEU A 455 -11.96 -8.89 4.33
N SER A 456 -12.55 -7.70 4.20
CA SER A 456 -13.81 -7.35 4.84
C SER A 456 -14.98 -8.07 4.16
N THR A 457 -16.17 -8.00 4.77
CA THR A 457 -17.43 -8.46 4.15
C THR A 457 -17.76 -7.74 2.84
N THR A 458 -17.13 -6.59 2.56
CA THR A 458 -17.28 -5.84 1.30
C THR A 458 -16.22 -6.21 0.26
N GLY A 459 -15.36 -7.20 0.53
CA GLY A 459 -14.30 -7.65 -0.38
C GLY A 459 -13.06 -6.76 -0.40
N HIS A 460 -12.99 -5.72 0.43
CA HIS A 460 -11.82 -4.85 0.52
C HIS A 460 -10.89 -5.27 1.65
N SER A 461 -9.58 -5.18 1.42
CA SER A 461 -8.55 -5.40 2.44
C SER A 461 -8.72 -4.44 3.62
N THR A 462 -8.55 -4.92 4.87
CA THR A 462 -8.48 -4.04 6.06
C THR A 462 -7.34 -3.04 6.03
N ASN A 463 -6.38 -3.23 5.13
CA ASN A 463 -5.27 -2.32 4.87
C ASN A 463 -5.66 -1.16 3.94
N PHE A 464 -6.69 -1.31 3.13
CA PHE A 464 -7.18 -0.28 2.22
C PHE A 464 -7.92 0.83 2.98
N ILE A 465 -7.66 2.09 2.63
CA ILE A 465 -8.25 3.28 3.26
C ILE A 465 -9.28 3.93 2.34
N VAL A 466 -8.84 4.47 1.20
CA VAL A 466 -9.68 5.22 0.25
C VAL A 466 -9.01 5.30 -1.12
N GLU A 467 -9.81 5.59 -2.14
CA GLU A 467 -9.35 5.88 -3.49
C GLU A 467 -9.07 7.38 -3.64
N ILE A 468 -7.90 7.76 -4.16
CA ILE A 468 -7.51 9.15 -4.33
C ILE A 468 -7.31 9.42 -5.83
N GLY A 469 -8.11 10.36 -6.36
CA GLY A 469 -7.96 10.81 -7.75
C GLY A 469 -6.85 11.84 -7.89
N LEU A 470 -5.79 11.51 -8.63
CA LEU A 470 -4.63 12.37 -8.86
C LEU A 470 -4.51 12.77 -10.34
N PRO A 471 -4.16 14.03 -10.65
CA PRO A 471 -3.94 14.46 -12.03
C PRO A 471 -2.65 13.82 -12.58
N HIS A 472 -2.71 13.37 -13.83
CA HIS A 472 -1.62 12.63 -14.47
C HIS A 472 -1.29 13.18 -15.87
N SER A 473 -0.03 13.07 -16.29
CA SER A 473 0.40 13.35 -17.66
C SER A 473 0.30 12.13 -18.59
N MET A 474 0.55 10.92 -18.06
CA MET A 474 0.56 9.63 -18.78
C MET A 474 -0.78 8.89 -18.64
N THR A 475 -1.02 7.83 -19.43
CA THR A 475 -2.26 7.03 -19.31
C THR A 475 -2.38 6.39 -17.93
N SER A 476 -3.62 6.21 -17.44
CA SER A 476 -3.84 5.52 -16.16
C SER A 476 -3.25 4.10 -16.13
N ASP A 477 -3.25 3.40 -17.27
CA ASP A 477 -2.67 2.06 -17.44
C ASP A 477 -1.18 2.01 -17.07
N TYR A 478 -0.44 3.06 -17.43
CA TYR A 478 0.98 3.18 -17.11
C TYR A 478 1.24 3.15 -15.59
N TRP A 479 0.42 3.87 -14.83
CA TRP A 479 0.54 3.95 -13.37
C TRP A 479 0.06 2.65 -12.69
N ILE A 480 -0.97 2.00 -13.25
CA ILE A 480 -1.44 0.69 -12.77
C ILE A 480 -0.31 -0.34 -12.91
N GLU A 481 0.33 -0.41 -14.07
CA GLU A 481 1.41 -1.36 -14.32
C GLU A 481 2.61 -1.13 -13.38
N LYS A 482 2.93 0.12 -13.07
CA LYS A 482 3.98 0.49 -12.09
C LYS A 482 3.66 0.11 -10.65
N GLY A 483 2.43 -0.31 -10.37
CA GLY A 483 1.97 -0.57 -9.01
C GLY A 483 1.91 0.72 -8.18
N ALA A 484 1.59 1.85 -8.82
CA ALA A 484 1.53 3.16 -8.18
C ALA A 484 0.45 3.19 -7.10
N ALA A 485 0.86 3.31 -5.84
CA ALA A 485 -0.05 3.40 -4.69
C ALA A 485 0.39 4.45 -3.67
N LEU A 486 -0.55 4.89 -2.85
CA LEU A 486 -0.27 5.74 -1.70
C LEU A 486 -0.17 4.88 -0.44
N LEU A 487 0.76 5.24 0.44
CA LEU A 487 0.98 4.60 1.73
C LEU A 487 0.83 5.63 2.85
N SER A 488 0.22 5.22 3.96
CA SER A 488 0.09 6.09 5.13
C SER A 488 1.36 6.09 6.00
N MET A 489 2.13 5.00 5.98
CA MET A 489 3.33 4.85 6.79
C MET A 489 4.50 4.28 5.99
N ARG A 490 5.70 4.65 6.41
CA ARG A 490 6.94 4.00 5.98
C ARG A 490 7.25 2.81 6.89
N ASP A 491 8.10 1.92 6.39
CA ASP A 491 8.52 0.72 7.11
C ASP A 491 9.72 0.95 8.04
N ASP A 492 10.31 2.17 8.03
CA ASP A 492 11.47 2.56 8.83
C ASP A 492 11.16 3.39 10.09
#